data_AF-A0A5K0ZTQ3-F1
#
_entry.id   AF-A0A5K0ZTQ3-F1
#
_cell.length_a   1.000
_cell.length_b   1.000
_cell.length_c   1.000
_cell.angle_alpha   90.00
_cell.angle_beta   90.00
_cell.angle_gamma   90.00
#
_symmetry.space_group_name_H-M   'P 1'
#
loop_
_entity.id
_entity.type
_entity.pdbx_description
1 polymer ?
#
loop_
_entity_poly.entity_id
_entity_poly.type
_entity_poly.pdbx_seq_one_letter_code
_entity_poly.pdbx_strand_id
1 'polypeptide(L)' 'VLRNLKFLSLARTAISITPDFTNVHCLEQLILSDCTKLTKVDDLEASDCTQLREINISDLQSLMKLDLR' A
#
# COMPACT_ATOMS: atom_id res chain seq x y z
N VAL A 1 10.72 -9.89 8.56
CA VAL A 1 9.48 -9.34 9.14
C VAL A 1 9.72 -7.90 9.53
N LEU A 2 8.95 -6.95 8.99
CA LEU A 2 9.13 -5.51 9.20
C LEU A 2 8.23 -4.98 10.34
N ARG A 3 8.33 -5.59 11.53
CA ARG A 3 7.35 -5.40 12.63
C ARG A 3 7.24 -3.98 13.17
N ASN A 4 8.26 -3.14 12.96
CA ASN A 4 8.30 -1.76 13.45
C ASN A 4 8.23 -0.72 12.32
N LEU A 5 7.91 -1.15 11.09
CA LEU A 5 7.82 -0.24 9.96
C LEU A 5 6.63 0.69 10.14
N LYS A 6 6.89 1.99 10.20
CA LYS A 6 5.87 3.05 10.35
C LYS A 6 5.57 3.75 9.03
N PHE A 7 6.55 3.85 8.15
CA PHE A 7 6.43 4.55 6.87
C PHE A 7 6.92 3.63 5.75
N LEU A 8 6.09 3.47 4.71
CA LEU A 8 6.45 2.77 3.49
C LEU A 8 6.09 3.63 2.29
N SER A 9 7.08 3.96 1.46
CA SER A 9 6.86 4.59 0.17
C SER A 9 7.33 3.67 -0.95
N LEU A 10 6.42 3.38 -1.87
CA LEU A 10 6.68 2.72 -3.15
C LEU A 10 6.46 3.71 -4.30
N ALA A 11 6.48 5.02 -4.03
CA ALA A 11 6.20 6.04 -5.03
C ALA A 11 7.15 5.92 -6.24
N ARG A 12 6.62 6.10 -7.45
CA ARG A 12 7.38 6.05 -8.72
C ARG A 12 8.11 4.72 -8.94
N THR A 13 7.62 3.63 -8.36
CA THR A 13 8.17 2.30 -8.61
C THR A 13 7.42 1.61 -9.74
N ALA A 14 8.08 0.67 -10.40
CA ALA A 14 7.51 -0.12 -11.49
C ALA A 14 6.68 -1.33 -11.00
N ILE A 15 6.18 -1.30 -9.76
CA ILE A 15 5.39 -2.40 -9.20
C ILE A 15 4.08 -2.56 -9.97
N SER A 16 3.70 -3.80 -10.23
CA SER A 16 2.40 -4.14 -10.82
C SER A 16 1.40 -4.65 -9.80
N ILE A 17 1.88 -5.12 -8.65
CA ILE A 17 1.12 -5.67 -7.52
C ILE A 17 1.79 -5.15 -6.24
N THR A 18 0.99 -4.85 -5.22
CA THR A 18 1.50 -4.47 -3.89
C THR A 18 2.18 -5.64 -3.18
N PRO A 19 3.13 -5.39 -2.26
CA PRO A 19 3.63 -6.43 -1.38
C PRO A 19 2.53 -6.92 -0.42
N ASP A 20 2.77 -8.07 0.20
CA ASP A 20 1.95 -8.58 1.29
C ASP A 20 2.10 -7.70 2.56
N PHE A 21 0.97 -7.24 3.10
CA PHE A 21 0.90 -6.37 4.27
C PHE A 21 0.53 -7.09 5.59
N THR A 22 0.35 -8.42 5.59
CA THR A 22 -0.13 -9.21 6.75
C THR A 22 0.68 -9.03 8.04
N ASN A 23 1.91 -8.51 7.98
CA ASN A 23 2.81 -8.36 9.13
C ASN A 23 3.34 -6.94 9.36
N VAL A 24 2.65 -5.92 8.86
CA VAL A 24 3.02 -4.49 9.05
C VAL A 24 2.04 -3.73 9.94
N HIS A 25 1.66 -4.32 11.08
CA HIS A 25 0.68 -3.75 12.02
C HIS A 25 1.04 -2.35 12.56
N CYS A 26 2.32 -1.98 12.56
CA CYS A 26 2.79 -0.66 12.98
C CYS A 26 2.85 0.37 11.86
N LEU A 27 2.42 0.03 10.63
CA LEU A 27 2.46 0.95 9.50
C LEU A 27 1.46 2.08 9.74
N GLU A 28 1.95 3.31 9.71
CA GLU A 28 1.19 4.54 9.92
C GLU A 28 0.92 5.25 8.61
N GLN A 29 1.83 5.13 7.63
CA GLN A 29 1.74 5.80 6.33
C GLN A 29 2.17 4.89 5.18
N LEU A 30 1.34 4.83 4.13
CA LEU A 30 1.60 4.11 2.89
C LEU A 30 1.50 5.04 1.68
N ILE A 31 2.58 5.16 0.90
CA ILE A 31 2.61 6.00 -0.31
C ILE A 31 2.81 5.13 -1.55
N LEU A 32 1.79 5.08 -2.42
CA LEU A 32 1.76 4.37 -3.70
C LEU A 32 1.71 5.32 -4.91
N SER A 33 2.04 6.61 -4.74
CA SER A 33 1.87 7.63 -5.80
C SER A 33 2.71 7.38 -7.06
N ASP A 34 2.15 7.62 -8.24
CA ASP A 34 2.84 7.52 -9.55
C ASP A 34 3.40 6.10 -9.83
N CYS A 35 2.73 5.08 -9.31
CA CYS A 35 2.98 3.68 -9.68
C CYS A 35 2.20 3.34 -10.97
N THR A 36 2.70 3.81 -12.11
CA THR A 36 2.00 3.72 -13.41
C THR A 36 1.70 2.29 -13.89
N LYS A 37 2.39 1.27 -13.35
CA LYS A 37 2.16 -0.15 -13.68
C LYS A 37 1.26 -0.88 -12.69
N LEU A 38 0.92 -0.25 -11.57
CA LEU A 38 0.15 -0.89 -10.50
C LEU A 38 -1.30 -1.08 -10.97
N THR A 39 -1.71 -2.33 -11.15
CA THR A 39 -3.05 -2.66 -11.65
C THR A 39 -4.01 -3.04 -10.53
N LYS A 40 -3.46 -3.46 -9.37
CA LYS A 40 -4.21 -3.92 -8.21
C LYS A 40 -3.50 -3.51 -6.93
N VAL A 41 -4.28 -2.97 -5.98
CA VAL A 41 -3.89 -2.88 -4.57
C VAL A 41 -4.59 -4.05 -3.87
N ASP A 42 -3.82 -5.02 -3.39
CA ASP A 42 -4.34 -6.20 -2.69
C ASP A 42 -4.87 -5.84 -1.30
N ASP A 43 -5.85 -6.63 -0.84
CA ASP A 43 -6.67 -6.44 0.36
C ASP A 43 -5.81 -6.02 1.58
N LEU A 44 -5.76 -4.71 1.84
CA LEU A 44 -5.33 -4.17 3.13
C LEU A 44 -6.47 -4.46 4.11
N GLU A 45 -6.37 -5.55 4.85
CA GLU A 45 -7.32 -5.82 5.91
C GLU A 45 -7.08 -4.85 7.08
N ALA A 46 -8.15 -4.33 7.67
CA ALA A 46 -8.07 -3.48 8.86
C ALA A 46 -7.26 -4.13 10.01
N SER A 47 -7.21 -5.46 10.10
CA SER A 47 -6.37 -6.22 11.04
C SER A 47 -4.86 -6.11 10.78
N ASP A 48 -4.47 -5.93 9.52
CA ASP A 48 -3.06 -5.93 9.10
C ASP A 48 -2.41 -4.57 9.29
N CYS A 49 -3.22 -3.50 9.29
CA CYS A 49 -2.78 -2.12 9.27
C CYS A 49 -3.50 -1.27 10.35
N THR A 50 -3.63 -1.81 11.56
CA THR A 50 -4.36 -1.15 12.68
C THR A 50 -3.92 0.28 13.01
N GLN A 51 -2.68 0.66 12.68
CA GLN A 51 -2.12 1.98 12.96
C GLN A 51 -2.09 2.90 11.74
N LEU A 52 -2.61 2.45 10.58
CA LEU A 52 -2.54 3.17 9.32
C LEU A 52 -3.49 4.36 9.35
N ARG A 53 -2.93 5.55 9.10
CA ARG A 53 -3.65 6.83 9.19
C ARG A 53 -3.61 7.61 7.88
N GLU A 54 -2.66 7.29 7.01
CA GLU A 54 -2.48 7.97 5.75
C GLU A 54 -2.16 6.96 4.64
N ILE A 55 -2.92 7.06 3.54
CA ILE A 55 -2.65 6.34 2.30
C ILE A 55 -2.68 7.35 1.17
N ASN A 56 -1.61 7.40 0.37
CA ASN A 56 -1.57 8.14 -0.87
C ASN A 56 -1.58 7.18 -2.07
N ILE A 57 -2.66 7.22 -2.84
CA ILE A 57 -2.89 6.45 -4.07
C ILE A 57 -3.04 7.36 -5.30
N SER A 58 -2.39 8.53 -5.32
CA SER A 58 -2.45 9.44 -6.45
C SER A 58 -1.76 8.89 -7.70
N ASP A 59 -2.23 9.30 -8.88
CA ASP A 59 -1.54 9.06 -10.16
C ASP A 59 -1.33 7.57 -10.49
N LEU A 60 -2.23 6.71 -10.01
CA LEU A 60 -2.25 5.28 -10.33
C LEU A 60 -2.96 5.00 -11.67
N GLN A 61 -2.32 5.36 -12.78
CA GLN A 61 -2.93 5.37 -14.11
C GLN A 61 -3.46 4.00 -14.60
N SER A 62 -2.82 2.90 -14.19
CA SER A 62 -3.22 1.55 -14.59
C SER A 62 -4.10 0.82 -13.57
N LEU A 63 -4.50 1.48 -12.48
CA LEU A 63 -5.24 0.83 -11.40
C LEU A 63 -6.64 0.46 -11.88
N MET A 64 -6.92 -0.84 -11.87
CA MET A 64 -8.22 -1.39 -12.26
C MET A 64 -9.07 -1.75 -11.04
N LYS A 65 -8.42 -2.12 -9.92
CA LYS A 65 -9.10 -2.56 -8.71
C LYS A 65 -8.44 -1.97 -7.47
N LEU A 66 -9.28 -1.37 -6.62
CA LEU A 66 -8.96 -0.98 -5.26
C LEU A 66 -9.93 -1.70 -4.32
N ASP A 67 -9.41 -2.56 -3.46
CA ASP A 67 -10.17 -3.27 -2.42
C ASP A 67 -9.55 -2.87 -1.07
N LEU A 68 -10.34 -2.18 -0.25
CA LEU A 68 -9.96 -1.74 1.09
C LEU A 68 -11.04 -2.30 2.02
N ARG A 69 -10.68 -3.21 2.93
CA ARG A 69 -11.63 -3.92 3.80
C ARG A 69 -11.37 -3.70 5.27
#